data_AF-A0A9E3F0A2-F1
#
_entry.id   AF-A0A9E3F0A2-F1
#
_cell.length_a   1.000
_cell.length_b   1.000
_cell.length_c   1.000
_cell.angle_alpha   90.00
_cell.angle_beta   90.00
_cell.angle_gamma   90.00
#
_symmetry.space_group_name_H-M   'P 1'
#
loop_
_entity.id
_entity.type
_entity.pdbx_description
1 polymer ?
#
loop_
_entity_poly.entity_id
_entity_poly.type
_entity_poly.pdbx_seq_one_letter_code
_entity_poly.pdbx_strand_id
1 'polypeptide(L)'
;LVVIDTNKEQIAVKEAQKRGIPIVAILDSNSDPDGINYPVPGNDDAIRAISLYCDLISSAVLDGIREEIRAAGGDLGEATEPNAEELPDMAGAEGAAEGGAGEEAAPPAE
;
A
#
# COMPACT_ATOMS: atom_id res chain seq x y z
N LEU A 1 -9.70 2.04 4.34
CA LEU A 1 -8.68 0.98 4.24
C LEU A 1 -9.07 0.05 3.09
N VAL A 2 -8.13 -0.29 2.21
CA VAL A 2 -8.32 -1.31 1.17
C VAL A 2 -7.52 -2.54 1.61
N VAL A 3 -8.16 -3.72 1.62
CA VAL A 3 -7.54 -4.99 2.03
C VAL A 3 -7.73 -6.03 0.93
N ILE A 4 -6.70 -6.85 0.73
CA ILE A 4 -6.74 -8.04 -0.13
C ILE A 4 -6.51 -9.23 0.79
N ASP A 5 -7.34 -10.27 0.67
CA ASP A 5 -7.31 -11.46 1.53
C ASP A 5 -7.54 -11.11 3.03
N THR A 6 -8.81 -11.07 3.43
CA THR A 6 -9.20 -10.79 4.82
C THR A 6 -8.80 -11.91 5.79
N ASN A 7 -8.56 -13.12 5.28
CA ASN A 7 -8.15 -14.26 6.08
C ASN A 7 -6.69 -14.14 6.52
N LYS A 8 -5.82 -13.62 5.66
CA LYS A 8 -4.42 -13.32 6.01
C LYS A 8 -4.30 -12.01 6.81
N GLU A 9 -5.14 -11.01 6.52
CA GLU A 9 -5.05 -9.66 7.11
C GLU A 9 -6.04 -9.39 8.25
N GLN A 10 -6.39 -10.41 9.06
CA GLN A 10 -7.40 -10.28 10.12
C GLN A 10 -7.08 -9.21 11.17
N ILE A 11 -5.80 -8.94 11.43
CA ILE A 11 -5.39 -7.93 12.40
C ILE A 11 -5.75 -6.53 11.88
N ALA A 12 -5.43 -6.24 10.62
CA ALA A 12 -5.77 -4.98 9.98
C ALA A 12 -7.29 -4.74 9.94
N VAL A 13 -8.07 -5.78 9.63
CA VAL A 13 -9.55 -5.71 9.64
C VAL A 13 -10.07 -5.38 11.05
N LYS A 14 -9.61 -6.10 12.08
CA LYS A 14 -10.04 -5.87 13.48
C LYS A 14 -9.64 -4.49 13.99
N GLU A 15 -8.46 -4.00 13.63
CA GLU A 15 -8.00 -2.67 14.01
C GLU A 15 -8.80 -1.57 13.30
N ALA A 16 -9.05 -1.71 12.01
CA ALA A 16 -9.88 -0.78 11.26
C ALA A 16 -11.30 -0.71 11.82
N GLN A 17 -11.91 -1.85 12.15
CA GLN A 17 -13.22 -1.91 12.82
C GLN A 17 -13.20 -1.19 14.17
N LYS A 18 -12.19 -1.44 15.02
CA LYS A 18 -12.04 -0.76 16.32
C LYS A 18 -11.86 0.76 16.17
N ARG A 19 -11.19 1.21 15.12
CA ARG A 19 -10.94 2.63 14.83
C ARG A 19 -12.07 3.31 14.05
N GLY A 20 -13.09 2.56 13.61
CA GLY A 20 -14.19 3.09 12.79
C GLY A 20 -13.75 3.48 11.38
N ILE A 21 -12.67 2.90 10.86
CA ILE A 21 -12.19 3.15 9.50
C ILE A 21 -12.98 2.27 8.53
N PRO A 22 -13.60 2.83 7.47
CA PRO A 22 -14.33 2.02 6.50
C PRO A 22 -13.40 1.09 5.72
N ILE A 23 -13.86 -0.14 5.51
CA ILE A 23 -13.08 -1.22 4.90
C ILE A 23 -13.68 -1.59 3.54
N VAL A 24 -12.84 -1.52 2.51
CA VAL A 24 -13.07 -2.10 1.20
C VAL A 24 -12.21 -3.35 1.12
N ALA A 25 -12.78 -4.51 0.79
CA ALA A 25 -12.01 -5.76 0.74
C ALA A 25 -12.36 -6.59 -0.49
N ILE A 26 -11.33 -7.17 -1.13
CA ILE A 26 -11.52 -8.24 -2.11
C ILE A 26 -11.66 -9.57 -1.36
N LEU A 27 -12.75 -10.27 -1.63
CA LEU A 27 -13.12 -11.51 -0.95
C LEU A 27 -13.18 -12.67 -1.93
N ASP A 28 -12.40 -13.72 -1.67
CA ASP A 28 -12.57 -15.02 -2.33
C ASP A 28 -13.57 -15.91 -1.56
N SER A 29 -13.85 -17.08 -2.12
CA SER A 29 -14.82 -18.09 -1.68
C SER A 29 -14.62 -18.55 -0.22
N ASN A 30 -13.43 -18.37 0.34
CA ASN A 30 -13.08 -18.76 1.71
C ASN A 30 -13.16 -17.58 2.71
N SER A 31 -13.49 -16.38 2.27
CA SER A 31 -13.45 -15.16 3.08
C SER A 31 -14.85 -14.78 3.59
N ASP A 32 -14.93 -14.36 4.85
CA ASP A 32 -16.17 -13.90 5.48
C ASP A 32 -16.45 -12.43 5.13
N PRO A 33 -17.60 -12.08 4.52
CA PRO A 33 -17.96 -10.69 4.25
C PRO A 33 -18.40 -9.90 5.49
N ASP A 34 -18.63 -10.55 6.62
CA ASP A 34 -19.12 -9.89 7.83
C ASP A 34 -18.13 -8.85 8.36
N GLY A 35 -18.64 -7.65 8.64
CA GLY A 35 -17.84 -6.55 9.15
C GLY A 35 -16.98 -5.83 8.11
N ILE A 36 -17.19 -6.12 6.81
CA ILE A 36 -16.66 -5.34 5.69
C ILE A 36 -17.73 -4.38 5.18
N ASN A 37 -17.36 -3.11 4.95
CA ASN A 37 -18.33 -2.10 4.48
C ASN A 37 -18.60 -2.22 2.99
N TYR A 38 -17.56 -2.51 2.20
CA TYR A 38 -17.62 -2.60 0.75
C TYR A 38 -16.94 -3.90 0.29
N PRO A 39 -17.64 -5.04 0.35
CA PRO A 39 -17.11 -6.32 -0.12
C PRO A 39 -17.10 -6.38 -1.65
N VAL A 40 -15.97 -6.78 -2.23
CA VAL A 40 -15.80 -7.00 -3.67
C VAL A 40 -15.47 -8.47 -3.89
N PRO A 41 -16.38 -9.28 -4.47
CA PRO A 41 -16.09 -10.69 -4.73
C PRO A 41 -15.01 -10.81 -5.83
N GLY A 42 -13.99 -11.62 -5.59
CA GLY A 42 -12.89 -11.77 -6.53
C GLY A 42 -11.80 -12.72 -6.04
N ASN A 43 -10.96 -13.16 -6.97
CA ASN A 43 -9.82 -14.02 -6.65
C ASN A 43 -8.66 -13.20 -6.04
N ASP A 44 -8.31 -13.47 -4.79
CA ASP A 44 -7.23 -12.80 -4.04
C ASP A 44 -5.89 -13.57 -4.06
N ASP A 45 -5.86 -14.83 -4.51
CA ASP A 45 -4.63 -15.63 -4.57
C ASP A 45 -3.78 -15.35 -5.82
N ALA A 46 -4.40 -14.91 -6.92
CA ALA A 46 -3.70 -14.74 -8.19
C ALA A 46 -3.03 -13.36 -8.31
N ILE A 47 -1.71 -13.35 -8.51
CA ILE A 47 -0.94 -12.10 -8.70
C ILE A 47 -1.53 -11.19 -9.78
N ARG A 48 -1.99 -11.75 -10.90
CA ARG A 48 -2.63 -10.97 -11.98
C ARG A 48 -3.92 -10.30 -11.53
N ALA A 49 -4.71 -10.95 -10.68
CA ALA A 49 -5.94 -10.40 -10.15
C ALA A 49 -5.63 -9.30 -9.12
N ILE A 50 -4.68 -9.55 -8.21
CA ILE A 50 -4.18 -8.55 -7.26
C ILE A 50 -3.72 -7.28 -7.97
N SER A 51 -2.84 -7.40 -8.98
CA SER A 51 -2.37 -6.26 -9.77
C SER A 51 -3.52 -5.51 -10.43
N LEU A 52 -4.46 -6.23 -11.05
CA LEU A 52 -5.65 -5.62 -11.65
C LEU A 52 -6.46 -4.81 -10.64
N TYR A 53 -6.71 -5.34 -9.44
CA TYR A 53 -7.46 -4.61 -8.42
C TYR A 53 -6.70 -3.38 -7.93
N CYS A 54 -5.39 -3.50 -7.67
CA CYS A 54 -4.56 -2.36 -7.26
C CYS A 54 -4.57 -1.26 -8.32
N ASP A 55 -4.42 -1.61 -9.60
CA ASP A 55 -4.42 -0.65 -10.71
C ASP A 55 -5.77 0.06 -10.86
N LEU A 56 -6.88 -0.70 -10.77
CA LEU A 56 -8.23 -0.15 -10.82
C LEU A 56 -8.51 0.78 -9.65
N ILE A 57 -8.14 0.39 -8.43
CA ILE A 57 -8.35 1.19 -7.23
C ILE A 57 -7.50 2.46 -7.29
N SER A 58 -6.23 2.34 -7.69
CA SER A 58 -5.34 3.50 -7.89
C SER A 58 -5.91 4.50 -8.89
N SER A 59 -6.35 4.00 -10.05
CA SER A 59 -6.95 4.84 -11.09
C SER A 59 -8.22 5.54 -10.59
N ALA A 60 -9.10 4.81 -9.90
CA ALA A 60 -10.33 5.36 -9.36
C ALA A 60 -10.08 6.44 -8.27
N VAL A 61 -9.07 6.25 -7.43
CA VAL A 61 -8.67 7.24 -6.42
C VAL A 61 -8.14 8.51 -7.10
N LEU A 62 -7.27 8.36 -8.10
CA LEU A 62 -6.74 9.51 -8.85
C LEU A 62 -7.83 10.28 -9.59
N ASP A 63 -8.79 9.58 -10.20
CA ASP A 63 -9.92 10.22 -10.89
C ASP A 63 -10.83 10.96 -9.89
N GLY A 64 -11.08 10.37 -8.72
CA GLY A 64 -11.81 11.03 -7.63
C GLY A 64 -11.13 12.31 -7.15
N ILE A 65 -9.81 12.27 -6.93
CA ILE A 65 -9.02 13.44 -6.52
C ILE A 65 -9.06 14.54 -7.60
N ARG A 66 -8.91 14.18 -8.88
CA ARG A 66 -8.97 15.15 -9.98
C ARG A 66 -10.32 15.85 -10.04
N GLU A 67 -11.41 15.10 -9.88
CA GLU A 67 -12.75 15.66 -9.91
C GLU A 67 -13.01 16.55 -8.68
N GLU A 68 -12.51 16.17 -7.50
CA GLU A 68 -12.57 17.00 -6.29
C GLU A 68 -11.84 18.33 -6.49
N ILE A 69 -10.61 18.31 -7.03
CA ILE A 69 -9.84 19.52 -7.33
C ILE A 69 -10.58 20.41 -8.34
N ARG A 70 -11.14 19.82 -9.39
CA ARG A 70 -11.92 20.54 -10.40
C ARG A 70 -13.15 21.20 -9.78
N ALA A 71 -13.88 20.48 -8.93
CA ALA A 71 -15.06 20.99 -8.23
C ALA A 71 -14.70 22.10 -7.23
N ALA A 72 -13.52 22.04 -6.62
CA ALA A 72 -12.98 23.08 -5.75
C ALA A 72 -12.48 24.33 -6.50
N GLY A 73 -12.58 24.37 -7.83
CA GLY A 73 -12.15 25.49 -8.66
C GLY A 73 -10.65 25.53 -8.95
N GLY A 74 -9.92 24.42 -8.72
CA GLY A 74 -8.53 24.28 -9.13
C GLY A 74 -8.42 24.09 -10.65
N ASP A 75 -7.85 25.07 -11.34
CA ASP A 75 -7.51 24.94 -12.76
C ASP A 75 -6.14 24.25 -12.91
N LEU A 76 -6.18 22.91 -12.99
CA LEU A 76 -5.00 22.09 -13.32
C LEU A 76 -4.44 22.39 -14.73
N GLY A 77 -5.18 23.12 -15.58
CA GLY A 77 -4.79 23.49 -16.94
C GLY A 77 -3.92 24.74 -17.05
N GLU A 78 -3.79 25.54 -15.98
CA GLU A 78 -2.95 26.76 -15.94
C GLU A 78 -1.61 26.52 -15.22
N ALA A 79 -1.20 25.27 -15.02
CA ALA A 79 0.15 24.96 -14.58
C ALA A 79 1.10 24.93 -15.80
N THR A 80 1.67 26.09 -16.12
CA THR A 80 2.67 26.23 -17.20
C THR A 80 4.00 25.54 -16.91
N GLU A 81 4.22 25.08 -15.68
CA GLU A 81 5.40 24.33 -15.28
C GLU A 81 4.96 23.02 -14.59
N PRO A 82 5.44 21.85 -15.06
CA PRO A 82 5.24 20.61 -14.34
C PRO A 82 5.93 20.73 -12.98
N ASN A 83 5.23 20.39 -11.91
CA ASN A 83 5.85 20.22 -10.60
C ASN A 83 6.94 19.16 -10.75
N ALA A 84 8.20 19.57 -10.75
CA ALA A 84 9.31 18.63 -10.71
C ALA A 84 9.16 17.84 -9.41
N GLU A 85 8.78 16.56 -9.53
CA GLU A 85 8.98 15.62 -8.43
C GLU A 85 10.49 15.62 -8.15
N GLU A 86 10.89 16.25 -7.04
CA GLU A 86 12.18 15.97 -6.42
C GLU A 86 12.13 14.52 -5.96
N LEU A 87 12.52 13.62 -6.86
CA LEU A 87 12.80 12.24 -6.53
C LEU A 87 13.83 12.26 -5.39
N PRO A 88 13.54 11.62 -4.24
CA PRO A 88 14.55 11.49 -3.20
C PRO A 88 15.78 10.79 -3.79
N ASP A 89 16.93 11.41 -3.58
CA ASP A 89 18.22 10.98 -4.09
C ASP A 89 18.50 9.53 -3.67
N MET A 90 18.43 8.59 -4.62
CA MET A 90 18.66 7.16 -4.38
C MET A 90 20.15 6.83 -4.18
N ALA A 91 20.92 7.76 -3.61
CA ALA A 91 22.34 7.58 -3.27
C ALA A 91 22.58 6.81 -1.95
N GLY A 92 21.59 6.06 -1.46
CA GLY A 92 21.66 5.34 -0.18
C GLY A 92 21.40 3.83 -0.25
N ALA A 93 21.27 3.24 -1.44
CA ALA A 93 20.90 1.82 -1.60
C ALA A 93 21.99 0.94 -2.23
N GLU A 94 23.26 1.33 -2.10
CA GLU A 94 24.41 0.44 -2.36
C GLU A 94 25.22 0.31 -1.06
N GLY A 95 24.92 -0.72 -0.27
CA GLY A 95 25.70 -0.99 0.95
C GLY A 95 24.98 -1.78 2.04
N ALA A 96 24.30 -2.87 1.69
CA ALA A 96 23.87 -3.85 2.68
C ALA A 96 23.87 -5.27 2.09
N ALA A 97 24.99 -5.63 1.46
CA ALA A 97 25.40 -7.01 1.29
C ALA A 97 26.83 -7.12 1.82
N GLU A 98 27.03 -8.10 2.71
CA GLU A 98 28.28 -8.51 3.38
C GLU A 98 28.76 -7.69 4.58
N GLY A 99 29.05 -8.41 5.68
CA GLY A 99 29.90 -7.90 6.76
C GLY A 99 29.49 -8.19 8.20
N GLY A 100 28.84 -9.32 8.49
CA GLY A 100 28.72 -9.79 9.87
C GLY A 100 30.05 -10.35 10.39
N ALA A 101 30.89 -9.48 10.96
CA ALA A 101 32.02 -9.89 11.81
C ALA A 101 32.25 -8.82 12.89
N GLY A 102 31.58 -9.02 14.03
CA GLY A 102 31.79 -8.27 15.27
C GLY A 102 32.67 -9.07 16.22
N GLU A 103 33.82 -8.47 16.47
CA GLU A 103 34.94 -8.76 17.37
C GLU A 103 34.60 -9.10 18.83
N GLU A 104 35.36 -10.00 19.47
CA GLU A 104 35.71 -9.85 20.88
C GLU A 104 37.08 -10.49 21.22
N ALA A 105 37.80 -9.79 22.10
CA ALA A 105 39.25 -9.80 22.33
C ALA A 105 39.77 -10.94 23.24
N ALA A 106 40.92 -11.56 22.91
CA ALA A 106 42.23 -11.45 23.61
C ALA A 106 42.43 -12.29 24.91
N PRO A 107 43.67 -12.58 25.37
CA PRO A 107 44.89 -13.01 24.67
C PRO A 107 45.56 -14.23 25.42
N PRO A 108 46.90 -14.42 25.56
CA PRO A 108 47.58 -15.70 25.29
C PRO A 108 48.14 -16.42 26.55
N ALA A 109 48.62 -17.67 26.36
CA ALA A 109 49.57 -18.49 27.16
C ALA A 109 49.10 -19.95 27.10
N GLU A 110 49.91 -21.00 26.90
CA GLU A 110 51.35 -21.26 26.90
C GLU A 110 51.59 -22.47 25.97
#